data_AF-A0A9D4W211-F1
#
_entry.id   AF-A0A9D4W211-F1
#
_cell.length_a   1.000
_cell.length_b   1.000
_cell.length_c   1.000
_cell.angle_alpha   90.00
_cell.angle_beta   90.00
_cell.angle_gamma   90.00
#
_symmetry.space_group_name_H-M   'P 1'
#
loop_
_entity.id
_entity.type
_entity.pdbx_description
1 polymer ?
#
loop_
_entity_poly.entity_id
_entity_poly.type
_entity_poly.pdbx_seq_one_letter_code
_entity_poly.pdbx_strand_id
1 'polypeptide(L)'
;MERVQCSYESLDETFEIGKEMYRGQQYSQIYFARLRLMRTLLYSLVSQWKPNSPVCTVLGLEEGKECVVVGTLFKNMKLKPCILDEYSKERSVVPLV
;
A
#
# COMPACT_ATOMS: atom_id res chain seq x y z
N MET A 1 17.00 -8.46 47.46
CA MET A 1 17.48 -7.90 46.19
C MET A 1 16.40 -6.97 45.67
N GLU A 2 16.67 -5.66 45.65
CA GLU A 2 15.77 -4.68 45.05
C GLU A 2 16.11 -4.51 43.57
N ARG A 3 15.06 -4.38 42.74
CA ARG A 3 15.21 -4.26 41.28
C ARG A 3 15.67 -2.84 40.95
N VAL A 4 16.81 -2.72 40.26
CA VAL A 4 17.34 -1.44 39.76
C VAL A 4 16.39 -0.88 38.70
N GLN A 5 16.03 0.40 38.83
CA GLN A 5 15.21 1.13 37.86
C GLN A 5 16.13 1.90 36.90
N CYS A 6 15.70 2.01 35.62
CA CYS A 6 16.38 2.81 34.59
C CYS A 6 15.38 3.75 33.92
N SER A 7 15.88 4.83 33.32
CA SER A 7 15.06 5.72 32.51
C SER A 7 14.58 5.00 31.24
N TYR A 8 13.29 5.09 30.96
CA TYR A 8 12.64 4.58 29.76
C TYR A 8 11.77 5.69 29.16
N GLU A 9 11.81 5.81 27.83
CA GLU A 9 10.96 6.71 27.07
C GLU A 9 10.28 5.89 25.96
N SER A 10 8.97 6.05 25.82
CA SER A 10 8.19 5.37 24.79
C SER A 10 8.27 6.16 23.48
N LEU A 11 8.51 5.48 22.36
CA LEU A 11 8.60 6.08 21.02
C LEU A 11 7.48 5.59 20.08
N ASP A 12 6.34 5.22 20.65
CA ASP A 12 5.21 4.61 19.96
C ASP A 12 4.07 5.58 19.62
N GLU A 13 4.25 6.88 19.89
CA GLU A 13 3.25 7.94 19.64
C GLU A 13 2.69 7.91 18.21
N THR A 14 3.50 7.54 17.21
CA THR A 14 3.07 7.47 15.79
C THR A 14 2.05 6.36 15.53
N PHE A 15 1.98 5.35 16.40
CA PHE A 15 1.04 4.25 16.31
C PHE A 15 -0.23 4.48 17.15
N GLU A 16 -0.26 5.53 17.96
CA GLU A 16 -1.42 5.87 18.78
C GLU A 16 -2.54 6.45 17.91
N ILE A 17 -3.72 5.83 17.97
CA ILE A 17 -4.90 6.26 17.22
C ILE A 17 -5.78 7.11 18.14
N GLY A 18 -5.56 8.42 18.15
CA GLY A 18 -6.25 9.33 19.08
C GLY A 18 -7.68 9.75 18.68
N LYS A 19 -8.01 9.78 17.38
CA LYS A 19 -9.34 10.19 16.88
C LYS A 19 -9.75 9.35 15.68
N GLU A 20 -10.51 8.30 15.96
CA GLU A 20 -11.05 7.43 14.91
C GLU A 20 -12.13 8.17 14.10
N MET A 21 -11.84 8.43 12.83
CA MET A 21 -12.80 9.03 11.89
C MET A 21 -13.08 8.06 10.75
N TYR A 22 -14.09 7.20 10.92
CA TYR A 22 -14.42 6.17 9.93
C TYR A 22 -15.25 6.67 8.74
N ARG A 23 -15.94 7.80 8.89
CA ARG A 23 -16.84 8.32 7.84
C ARG A 23 -16.06 9.06 6.76
N GLY A 24 -16.27 8.67 5.51
CA GLY A 24 -15.70 9.34 4.33
C GLY A 24 -14.26 8.94 3.97
N GLN A 25 -13.59 8.13 4.80
CA GLN A 25 -12.26 7.61 4.49
C GLN A 25 -12.34 6.37 3.60
N GLN A 26 -11.44 6.28 2.61
CA GLN A 26 -11.30 5.13 1.73
C GLN A 26 -9.87 4.60 1.79
N TYR A 27 -9.70 3.29 1.62
CA TYR A 27 -8.38 2.64 1.61
C TYR A 27 -7.44 3.13 0.51
N SER A 28 -7.96 3.76 -0.56
CA SER A 28 -7.17 4.36 -1.64
C SER A 28 -6.14 5.37 -1.13
N GLN A 29 -6.47 6.12 -0.07
CA GLN A 29 -5.56 7.12 0.52
C GLN A 29 -4.28 6.49 1.07
N ILE A 30 -4.35 5.27 1.61
CA ILE A 30 -3.18 4.55 2.12
C ILE A 30 -2.21 4.24 0.98
N TYR A 31 -2.72 3.74 -0.14
CA TYR A 31 -1.89 3.42 -1.31
C TYR A 31 -1.29 4.68 -1.95
N PHE A 32 -2.07 5.76 -2.01
CA PHE A 32 -1.60 7.05 -2.51
C PHE A 32 -0.44 7.60 -1.64
N ALA A 33 -0.62 7.64 -0.32
CA ALA A 33 0.40 8.12 0.61
C ALA A 33 1.69 7.28 0.54
N ARG A 34 1.55 5.94 0.54
CA ARG A 34 2.70 5.01 0.43
C ARG A 34 3.47 5.23 -0.86
N LEU A 35 2.77 5.25 -2.00
CA LEU A 35 3.42 5.43 -3.28
C LEU A 35 4.07 6.82 -3.40
N ARG A 36 3.42 7.87 -2.91
CA ARG A 36 3.99 9.24 -2.92
C ARG A 36 5.29 9.32 -2.12
N LEU A 37 5.31 8.78 -0.90
CA LEU A 37 6.48 8.78 -0.04
C LEU A 37 7.63 7.98 -0.67
N MET A 38 7.35 6.74 -1.08
CA MET A 38 8.36 5.84 -1.64
C MET A 38 8.91 6.35 -2.97
N ARG A 39 8.08 6.97 -3.81
CA ARG A 39 8.49 7.49 -5.11
C ARG A 39 9.59 8.56 -4.98
N THR A 40 9.48 9.45 -4.00
CA THR A 40 10.51 10.48 -3.75
C THR A 40 11.86 9.85 -3.42
N LEU A 41 11.87 8.81 -2.58
CA LEU A 41 13.09 8.08 -2.20
C LEU A 41 13.66 7.26 -3.36
N LEU A 42 12.80 6.63 -4.15
CA LEU A 42 13.23 5.80 -5.27
C LEU A 42 13.76 6.65 -6.42
N TYR A 43 13.23 7.86 -6.65
CA TYR A 43 13.70 8.74 -7.72
C TYR A 43 15.15 9.17 -7.51
N SER A 44 15.56 9.47 -6.28
CA SER A 44 16.97 9.79 -6.00
C SER A 44 17.89 8.60 -6.24
N LEU A 45 17.46 7.39 -5.88
CA LEU A 45 18.21 6.15 -6.09
C LEU A 45 18.31 5.78 -7.58
N VAL A 46 17.23 5.92 -8.34
CA VAL A 46 17.21 5.62 -9.78
C VAL A 46 18.17 6.52 -10.53
N SER A 47 18.24 7.81 -10.20
CA SER A 47 19.21 8.74 -10.81
C SER A 47 20.66 8.30 -10.61
N GLN A 48 20.98 7.61 -9.51
CA GLN A 48 22.33 7.07 -9.26
C GLN A 48 22.54 5.71 -9.93
N TRP A 49 21.51 4.87 -9.98
CA TRP A 49 21.60 3.50 -10.51
C TRP A 49 21.51 3.41 -12.04
N LYS A 50 20.55 4.13 -12.65
CA LYS A 50 20.32 4.18 -14.11
C LYS A 50 20.12 5.61 -14.58
N PRO A 51 21.18 6.44 -14.63
CA PRO A 51 21.09 7.86 -14.98
C PRO A 51 20.55 8.13 -16.40
N ASN A 52 20.74 7.19 -17.32
CA ASN A 52 20.34 7.34 -18.72
C ASN A 52 18.93 6.82 -19.04
N SER A 53 18.27 6.14 -18.08
CA SER A 53 16.94 5.56 -18.31
C SER A 53 15.85 6.50 -17.79
N PRO A 54 14.90 6.94 -18.63
CA PRO A 54 13.83 7.81 -18.17
C PRO A 54 12.91 7.08 -17.20
N VAL A 55 12.48 7.78 -16.14
CA VAL A 55 11.40 7.32 -15.29
C VAL A 55 10.08 7.69 -15.95
N CYS A 56 9.22 6.71 -16.21
CA CYS A 56 7.93 6.93 -16.85
C CYS A 56 6.79 6.29 -16.04
N THR A 57 5.56 6.73 -16.33
CA THR A 57 4.36 6.08 -15.78
C THR A 57 4.01 4.86 -16.64
N VAL A 58 3.22 3.94 -16.08
CA VAL A 58 2.76 2.73 -16.80
C VAL A 58 2.04 3.08 -18.12
N LEU A 59 1.33 4.21 -18.17
CA LEU A 59 0.63 4.67 -19.37
C LEU A 59 1.56 5.31 -20.41
N GLY A 60 2.77 5.69 -20.03
CA GLY A 60 3.79 6.27 -20.92
C GLY A 60 4.80 5.26 -21.45
N LEU A 61 4.54 3.96 -21.30
CA LEU A 61 5.41 2.92 -21.82
C LEU A 61 5.37 2.89 -23.35
N GLU A 62 6.55 2.78 -23.95
CA GLU A 62 6.73 2.66 -25.40
C GLU A 62 7.47 1.36 -25.73
N GLU A 63 7.06 0.71 -26.80
CA GLU A 63 7.70 -0.54 -27.25
C GLU A 63 9.15 -0.29 -27.68
N GLY A 64 10.05 -1.21 -27.29
CA GLY A 64 11.47 -1.14 -27.64
C GLY A 64 12.28 -0.07 -26.90
N LYS A 65 11.69 0.70 -25.98
CA LYS A 65 12.41 1.71 -25.18
C LYS A 65 12.69 1.23 -23.76
N GLU A 66 13.94 1.34 -23.34
CA GLU A 66 14.33 1.09 -21.96
C GLU A 66 13.90 2.24 -21.05
N CYS A 67 13.23 1.92 -19.95
CA CYS A 67 12.76 2.90 -18.98
C CYS A 67 12.63 2.28 -17.57
N VAL A 68 12.42 3.13 -16.57
CA VAL A 68 12.18 2.72 -15.18
C VAL A 68 10.75 3.08 -14.79
N VAL A 69 10.05 2.14 -14.15
CA VAL A 69 8.70 2.35 -13.61
C VAL A 69 8.72 2.18 -12.10
N VAL A 70 8.16 3.16 -11.38
CA VAL A 70 7.98 3.09 -9.93
C VAL A 70 6.49 2.95 -9.62
N GLY A 71 6.13 1.86 -8.96
CA GLY A 71 4.74 1.51 -8.68
C GLY A 71 4.59 0.66 -7.43
N THR A 72 3.36 0.23 -7.17
CA THR A 72 3.05 -0.74 -6.11
C THR A 72 2.79 -2.09 -6.74
N LEU A 73 3.45 -3.14 -6.25
CA LEU A 73 3.18 -4.50 -6.71
C LEU A 73 1.85 -5.00 -6.14
N PHE A 74 1.01 -5.55 -7.01
CA PHE A 74 -0.22 -6.22 -6.62
C PHE A 74 -0.15 -7.69 -7.04
N LYS A 75 -0.30 -8.60 -6.07
CA LYS A 75 -0.33 -10.04 -6.32
C LYS A 75 -1.78 -10.50 -6.43
N ASN A 76 -2.21 -10.82 -7.65
CA ASN A 76 -3.50 -11.46 -7.85
C ASN A 76 -3.40 -12.96 -7.50
N MET A 77 -4.27 -13.44 -6.62
CA MET A 77 -4.21 -14.81 -6.08
C MET A 77 -5.56 -15.49 -6.25
N LYS A 78 -5.59 -16.61 -6.99
CA LYS A 78 -6.83 -17.36 -7.30
C LYS A 78 -7.56 -17.87 -6.05
N LEU A 79 -6.82 -18.20 -4.99
CA LEU A 79 -7.36 -18.73 -3.73
C LEU A 79 -7.61 -17.65 -2.66
N LYS A 80 -7.46 -16.36 -3.01
CA LYS A 80 -7.77 -15.28 -2.07
C LYS A 80 -9.29 -15.24 -1.85
N PRO A 81 -9.77 -15.20 -0.59
CA PRO A 81 -11.20 -15.11 -0.33
C PRO A 81 -11.79 -13.85 -0.97
N CYS A 82 -12.99 -13.99 -1.51
CA CYS A 82 -13.70 -12.95 -2.23
C CYS A 82 -15.09 -12.80 -1.63
N ILE A 83 -15.33 -11.68 -0.95
CA ILE A 83 -16.61 -11.42 -0.29
C ILE A 83 -17.78 -11.45 -1.29
N LEU A 84 -17.58 -11.01 -2.54
CA LEU A 84 -18.63 -11.06 -3.57
C LEU A 84 -18.98 -12.50 -3.98
N ASP A 85 -17.99 -13.40 -3.99
CA ASP A 85 -18.21 -14.82 -4.29
C ASP A 85 -18.96 -15.50 -3.14
N GLU A 86 -18.66 -15.11 -1.89
CA GLU A 86 -19.37 -15.57 -0.69
C GLU A 86 -20.85 -15.15 -0.73
N TYR A 87 -21.13 -13.85 -0.93
CA TYR A 87 -22.50 -13.34 -1.06
C TYR A 87 -23.29 -14.00 -2.20
N SER A 88 -22.64 -14.32 -3.31
CA SER A 88 -23.30 -14.96 -4.46
C SER A 88 -23.72 -16.40 -4.18
N LYS A 89 -22.94 -17.12 -3.35
CA LYS A 89 -23.26 -18.48 -2.89
C LYS A 89 -24.36 -18.51 -1.85
N GLU A 90 -24.49 -17.48 -1.03
CA GLU A 90 -25.57 -17.38 -0.02
C GLU A 90 -26.92 -16.96 -0.66
N ARG A 91 -26.91 -16.00 -1.60
CA ARG A 91 -28.13 -15.58 -2.32
C ARG A 91 -28.79 -16.69 -3.13
N SER A 92 -28.06 -17.74 -3.51
CA SER A 92 -28.63 -18.89 -4.19
C SER A 92 -29.45 -19.81 -3.27
N VAL A 93 -29.43 -19.58 -1.94
CA VAL A 93 -30.14 -20.39 -0.94
C VAL A 93 -31.46 -19.77 -0.47
N VAL A 94 -31.67 -18.47 -0.68
CA VAL A 94 -32.90 -17.78 -0.25
C VAL A 94 -33.78 -17.48 -1.48
N PRO A 95 -35.00 -18.03 -1.57
CA PRO A 95 -35.90 -17.69 -2.66
C PRO A 95 -36.26 -16.21 -2.60
N LEU A 96 -36.26 -15.57 -3.77
CA LEU A 96 -36.83 -14.24 -3.92
C LEU A 96 -38.33 -14.32 -3.61
N VAL A 97 -38.75 -13.66 -2.53
CA VAL A 97 -40.15 -13.30 -2.26
C VAL A 97 -40.37 -11.89 -2.75
#